data_AF-A0A662W2X8-F1
#
_entry.id   AF-A0A662W2X8-F1
#
_cell.length_a   1.000
_cell.length_b   1.000
_cell.length_c   1.000
_cell.angle_alpha   90.00
_cell.angle_beta   90.00
_cell.angle_gamma   90.00
#
_symmetry.space_group_name_H-M   'P 1'
#
loop_
_entity.id
_entity.type
_entity.pdbx_description
1 polymer ?
#
loop_
_entity_poly.entity_id
_entity_poly.type
_entity_poly.pdbx_seq_one_letter_code
_entity_poly.pdbx_strand_id
1 'polypeptide(L)'
;MSCDISKPSLRFLLILELSFHVVFAAGMIFVSNPRELKWTLLKRQACQLFVVNYKNGVENLISIVDASNLINKQVIWVIPIPAPSEKIIISRVKQVPLPNAFSSCNLKIWLRATVSKGFSLLKTSQIYTIPLLAHNHSDRPPIVDLPSLFYLTEVSLRDLEAEVFGNDEYECLCAFIKGHGINLSDSLQSMLEYYFRENYAFVVLFDQETINFNRTPVTNIRESYRVIGVSLHFPTKKVYLPMRMDKIYTESIIPIKIYAFDFFELDMPTQIATSVQYFLGKHYEVPEELLYFFYGETALENFKYTLIFFPLSKETFGVDLWLKSGAPADIRVALFIFLNVKSQVLFLSLFILFSCFASYISGLVVFGRNGSFRKYFIFGLWNLLTLIGFIIAVILLLKDGKLGCTSQQKVLHKIDRKVLFIIFFTTAFMLQVIIFQGILKVALGL
;
A
#
# COMPACT_ATOMS: atom_id res chain seq x y z
N MET A 1 36.92 -31.55 30.90
CA MET A 1 35.89 -31.48 29.83
C MET A 1 35.24 -30.11 29.90
N SER A 2 35.70 -29.24 29.02
CA SER A 2 35.27 -27.87 28.81
C SER A 2 34.03 -27.84 27.91
N CYS A 3 33.02 -27.07 28.30
CA CYS A 3 32.00 -26.58 27.38
C CYS A 3 31.65 -25.16 27.83
N ASP A 4 32.42 -24.23 27.28
CA ASP A 4 32.27 -22.81 27.41
C ASP A 4 31.29 -22.36 26.32
N ILE A 5 30.06 -22.03 26.69
CA ILE A 5 29.04 -21.54 25.77
C ILE A 5 29.20 -20.03 25.68
N SER A 6 29.96 -19.60 24.67
CA SER A 6 30.15 -18.20 24.31
C SER A 6 28.80 -17.55 23.98
N LYS A 7 28.46 -16.50 24.73
CA LYS A 7 27.36 -15.57 24.41
C LYS A 7 27.68 -14.91 23.06
N PRO A 8 26.78 -14.94 22.06
CA PRO A 8 26.94 -14.06 20.91
C PRO A 8 26.79 -12.61 21.39
N SER A 9 27.83 -11.83 21.12
CA SER A 9 27.96 -10.42 21.43
C SER A 9 26.87 -9.63 20.72
N LEU A 10 25.90 -9.15 21.50
CA LEU A 10 24.89 -8.15 21.15
C LEU A 10 25.51 -6.76 20.90
N ARG A 11 26.64 -6.70 20.16
CA ARG A 11 27.40 -5.48 19.86
C ARG A 11 27.59 -5.22 18.35
N PHE A 12 27.02 -6.05 17.49
CA PHE A 12 27.11 -5.89 16.03
C PHE A 12 25.83 -5.37 15.35
N LEU A 13 24.79 -5.04 16.13
CA LEU A 13 23.48 -4.60 15.58
C LEU A 13 23.21 -3.10 15.78
N LEU A 14 24.22 -2.31 16.12
CA LEU A 14 24.08 -0.88 16.46
C LEU A 14 25.05 0.06 15.69
N ILE A 15 25.65 -0.43 14.59
CA ILE A 15 26.51 0.37 13.69
C ILE A 15 25.93 0.35 12.25
N LEU A 16 24.60 0.38 12.14
CA LEU A 16 23.93 0.53 10.85
C LEU A 16 22.74 1.51 10.91
N GLU A 17 22.78 2.46 11.85
CA GLU A 17 21.80 3.56 11.94
C GLU A 17 22.39 4.95 11.61
N LEU A 18 23.68 5.03 11.27
CA LEU A 18 24.37 6.31 11.11
C LEU A 18 25.20 6.34 9.83
N SER A 19 24.52 6.36 8.68
CA SER A 19 25.03 7.00 7.46
C SER A 19 24.00 6.94 6.34
N PHE A 20 24.06 7.93 5.45
CA PHE A 20 23.36 8.04 4.17
C PHE A 20 21.97 8.68 4.22
N HIS A 21 21.92 9.99 4.41
CA HIS A 21 20.80 10.79 3.91
C HIS A 21 21.37 11.87 3.00
N VAL A 22 21.67 11.44 1.77
CA VAL A 22 21.98 12.31 0.64
C VAL A 22 21.03 11.87 -0.48
N VAL A 23 20.03 12.69 -0.78
CA VAL A 23 18.87 12.36 -1.64
C VAL A 23 18.74 13.41 -2.78
N PHE A 24 17.88 13.26 -3.79
CA PHE A 24 17.58 14.19 -4.91
C PHE A 24 16.15 14.04 -5.43
N ALA A 25 15.74 14.80 -6.46
CA ALA A 25 14.35 14.89 -6.94
C ALA A 25 14.20 14.35 -8.35
N ALA A 26 12.95 14.14 -8.71
CA ALA A 26 12.49 14.05 -10.08
C ALA A 26 12.44 15.37 -10.80
N GLY A 27 12.75 15.28 -12.08
CA GLY A 27 13.23 16.42 -12.82
C GLY A 27 14.67 16.75 -12.47
N MET A 28 15.14 17.89 -12.97
CA MET A 28 16.50 18.35 -12.73
C MET A 28 16.44 19.64 -11.93
N ILE A 29 16.99 19.61 -10.72
CA ILE A 29 17.11 20.79 -9.86
C ILE A 29 18.54 21.30 -9.91
N PHE A 30 18.72 22.46 -10.52
CA PHE A 30 19.93 23.25 -10.46
C PHE A 30 19.83 24.28 -9.33
N VAL A 31 20.94 24.49 -8.64
CA VAL A 31 21.05 25.48 -7.57
C VAL A 31 22.30 26.32 -7.74
N SER A 32 22.17 27.60 -7.42
CA SER A 32 23.30 28.53 -7.36
C SER A 32 23.35 29.22 -6.01
N ASN A 33 24.55 29.27 -5.44
CA ASN A 33 24.85 30.15 -4.32
C ASN A 33 25.15 31.54 -4.91
N PRO A 34 24.40 32.59 -4.55
CA PRO A 34 24.61 33.94 -5.09
C PRO A 34 26.04 34.45 -4.92
N ARG A 35 26.76 33.95 -3.90
CA ARG A 35 28.16 34.32 -3.63
C ARG A 35 29.16 33.69 -4.59
N GLU A 36 28.84 32.50 -5.13
CA GLU A 36 29.74 31.73 -5.98
C GLU A 36 29.41 31.91 -7.47
N LEU A 37 28.21 32.40 -7.80
CA LEU A 37 27.70 32.58 -9.16
C LEU A 37 27.85 31.33 -10.04
N LYS A 38 27.95 30.15 -9.41
CA LYS A 38 28.15 28.87 -10.07
C LYS A 38 26.93 28.01 -9.84
N TRP A 39 26.27 27.66 -10.93
CA TRP A 39 25.22 26.68 -10.89
C TRP A 39 25.78 25.28 -10.80
N THR A 40 25.15 24.48 -9.95
CA THR A 40 25.44 23.05 -9.83
C THR A 40 24.13 22.31 -9.80
N LEU A 41 24.13 21.08 -10.32
CA LEU A 41 23.06 20.16 -10.00
C LEU A 41 23.01 20.03 -8.48
N LEU A 42 21.82 20.14 -7.90
CA LEU A 42 21.65 19.97 -6.47
C LEU A 42 22.37 18.69 -6.06
N LYS A 43 23.12 18.74 -4.94
CA LYS A 43 23.91 17.62 -4.38
C LYS A 43 23.34 16.93 -3.12
N ARG A 44 22.28 17.48 -2.50
CA ARG A 44 21.47 16.80 -1.47
C ARG A 44 20.04 17.34 -1.41
N GLN A 45 19.07 16.46 -1.25
CA GLN A 45 17.70 16.62 -0.79
C GLN A 45 17.49 15.64 0.36
N ALA A 46 16.28 15.56 0.92
CA ALA A 46 15.92 14.50 1.86
C ALA A 46 14.77 13.61 1.35
N CYS A 47 13.88 14.10 0.49
CA CYS A 47 12.71 13.36 0.03
C CYS A 47 12.00 14.04 -1.14
N GLN A 48 11.29 13.23 -1.92
CA GLN A 48 10.30 13.69 -2.88
C GLN A 48 8.93 13.03 -2.65
N LEU A 49 7.90 13.83 -2.86
CA LEU A 49 6.52 13.45 -2.70
C LEU A 49 5.73 13.82 -3.96
N PHE A 50 5.00 12.84 -4.49
CA PHE A 50 3.99 13.05 -5.51
C PHE A 50 2.61 12.77 -4.96
N VAL A 51 1.65 13.60 -5.34
CA VAL A 51 0.24 13.35 -5.11
C VAL A 51 -0.47 13.48 -6.45
N VAL A 52 -1.07 12.38 -6.89
CA VAL A 52 -1.66 12.25 -8.23
C VAL A 52 -3.16 12.02 -8.08
N ASN A 53 -3.97 12.78 -8.80
CA ASN A 53 -5.36 12.45 -9.05
C ASN A 53 -5.60 12.41 -10.55
N TYR A 54 -6.11 11.29 -11.04
CA TYR A 54 -6.26 11.03 -12.47
C TYR A 54 -7.70 10.66 -12.82
N LYS A 55 -8.30 11.42 -13.74
CA LYS A 55 -9.69 11.24 -14.15
C LYS A 55 -9.86 11.59 -15.62
N ASN A 56 -10.53 10.71 -16.36
CA ASN A 56 -10.95 10.96 -17.75
C ASN A 56 -9.82 11.43 -18.71
N GLY A 57 -8.63 10.84 -18.63
CA GLY A 57 -7.54 11.20 -19.53
C GLY A 57 -6.78 12.47 -19.12
N VAL A 58 -6.98 12.95 -17.90
CA VAL A 58 -6.36 14.16 -17.37
C VAL A 58 -5.76 13.85 -16.01
N GLU A 59 -4.54 14.33 -15.77
CA GLU A 59 -3.83 14.18 -14.50
C GLU A 59 -3.70 15.52 -13.80
N ASN A 60 -4.07 15.54 -12.52
CA ASN A 60 -3.70 16.54 -11.54
C ASN A 60 -2.51 16.00 -10.73
N LEU A 61 -1.34 16.59 -10.91
CA LEU A 61 -0.10 16.18 -10.28
C LEU A 61 0.40 17.28 -9.34
N ILE A 62 0.55 16.97 -8.06
CA ILE A 62 1.31 17.79 -7.12
C ILE A 62 2.66 17.12 -6.91
N SER A 63 3.74 17.81 -7.28
CA SER A 63 5.12 17.37 -7.06
C SER A 63 5.77 18.27 -6.00
N ILE A 64 6.34 17.65 -4.96
CA ILE A 64 6.92 18.36 -3.81
C ILE A 64 8.30 17.81 -3.53
N VAL A 65 9.24 18.71 -3.29
CA VAL A 65 10.63 18.40 -3.01
C VAL A 65 11.05 19.10 -1.72
N ASP A 66 11.77 18.38 -0.86
CA ASP A 66 12.40 18.98 0.32
C ASP A 66 13.40 20.09 -0.08
N ALA A 67 13.13 21.29 0.42
CA ALA A 67 13.85 22.51 0.16
C ALA A 67 14.76 22.94 1.32
N SER A 68 14.95 22.09 2.33
CA SER A 68 15.81 22.39 3.48
C SER A 68 17.24 22.76 3.08
N ASN A 69 17.77 22.16 2.00
CA ASN A 69 19.10 22.45 1.45
C ASN A 69 19.11 23.59 0.41
N LEU A 70 17.97 24.24 0.16
CA LEU A 70 17.81 25.30 -0.83
C LEU A 70 17.85 26.71 -0.22
N ILE A 71 17.95 26.82 1.11
CA ILE A 71 17.99 28.10 1.82
C ILE A 71 19.16 28.96 1.29
N ASN A 72 18.87 30.23 1.00
CA ASN A 72 19.80 31.21 0.43
C ASN A 72 20.35 30.84 -0.95
N LYS A 73 19.67 29.98 -1.71
CA LYS A 73 20.07 29.60 -3.07
C LYS A 73 19.03 30.05 -4.09
N GLN A 74 19.48 30.33 -5.29
CA GLN A 74 18.64 30.38 -6.48
C GLN A 74 18.39 28.96 -6.96
N VAL A 75 17.23 28.73 -7.57
CA VAL A 75 16.80 27.39 -7.99
C VAL A 75 16.22 27.45 -9.39
N ILE A 76 16.55 26.45 -10.20
CA ILE A 76 15.88 26.13 -11.46
C ILE A 76 15.51 24.64 -11.41
N TRP A 77 14.23 24.33 -11.53
CA TRP A 77 13.69 22.98 -11.51
C TRP A 77 12.99 22.67 -12.83
N VAL A 78 13.55 21.73 -13.59
CA VAL A 78 13.06 21.34 -14.92
C VAL A 78 12.31 20.02 -14.81
N ILE A 79 11.05 19.98 -15.25
CA ILE A 79 10.15 18.82 -15.14
C ILE A 79 9.58 18.49 -16.53
N PRO A 80 9.85 17.30 -17.09
CA PRO A 80 9.27 16.87 -18.36
C PRO A 80 7.83 16.41 -18.15
N ILE A 81 6.93 16.74 -19.08
CA ILE A 81 5.50 16.41 -19.03
C ILE A 81 5.05 15.88 -20.41
N PRO A 82 4.37 14.71 -20.48
CA PRO A 82 3.96 14.07 -21.73
C PRO A 82 2.67 14.71 -22.28
N ALA A 83 2.65 16.03 -22.42
CA ALA A 83 1.53 16.79 -22.94
C ALA A 83 2.02 17.99 -23.76
N PRO A 84 1.23 18.47 -24.73
CA PRO A 84 1.49 19.73 -25.41
C PRO A 84 1.54 20.90 -24.41
N SER A 85 2.45 21.85 -24.61
CA SER A 85 2.69 22.96 -23.68
C SER A 85 1.43 23.80 -23.45
N GLU A 86 0.63 24.03 -24.48
CA GLU A 86 -0.61 24.82 -24.42
C GLU A 86 -1.74 24.15 -23.61
N LYS A 87 -1.58 22.86 -23.25
CA LYS A 87 -2.54 22.10 -22.45
C LYS A 87 -2.07 21.87 -21.02
N ILE A 88 -0.89 22.36 -20.65
CA ILE A 88 -0.36 22.27 -19.30
C ILE A 88 -0.81 23.51 -18.54
N ILE A 89 -1.56 23.29 -17.47
CA ILE A 89 -1.94 24.33 -16.53
C ILE A 89 -1.08 24.17 -15.28
N ILE A 90 -0.35 25.24 -14.94
CA ILE A 90 0.46 25.32 -13.73
C ILE A 90 -0.33 26.09 -12.68
N SER A 91 -0.35 25.58 -11.46
CA SER A 91 -0.99 26.24 -10.33
C SER A 91 -0.10 26.21 -9.11
N ARG A 92 -0.27 27.21 -8.25
CA ARG A 92 0.42 27.28 -6.97
C ARG A 92 -0.13 26.19 -6.06
N VAL A 93 0.76 25.44 -5.41
CA VAL A 93 0.37 24.51 -4.36
C VAL A 93 0.08 25.35 -3.12
N LYS A 94 -1.17 25.35 -2.65
CA LYS A 94 -1.56 25.98 -1.38
C LYS A 94 -1.63 24.96 -0.26
N GLN A 95 -2.03 23.74 -0.61
CA GLN A 95 -2.20 22.62 0.30
C GLN A 95 -1.87 21.32 -0.43
N VAL A 96 -1.57 20.28 0.35
CA VAL A 96 -1.26 18.94 -0.15
C VAL A 96 -2.27 17.97 0.46
N PRO A 97 -3.02 17.20 -0.34
CA PRO A 97 -3.94 16.21 0.20
C PRO A 97 -3.14 15.02 0.72
N LEU A 98 -2.76 15.07 2.00
CA LEU A 98 -1.98 14.02 2.63
C LEU A 98 -2.87 12.98 3.30
N PRO A 99 -2.73 11.69 2.95
CA PRO A 99 -3.62 10.67 3.47
C PRO A 99 -3.52 10.34 4.96
N ASN A 100 -2.53 10.86 5.67
CA ASN A 100 -2.48 10.73 7.13
C ASN A 100 -3.62 11.50 7.81
N ALA A 101 -4.23 12.47 7.12
CA ALA A 101 -5.48 13.11 7.54
C ALA A 101 -6.71 12.22 7.29
N PHE A 102 -6.57 11.17 6.50
CA PHE A 102 -7.68 10.31 6.12
C PHE A 102 -7.82 9.20 7.15
N SER A 103 -9.06 8.96 7.58
CA SER A 103 -9.41 7.75 8.31
C SER A 103 -9.48 6.58 7.32
N SER A 104 -8.31 6.15 6.83
CA SER A 104 -8.16 5.12 5.81
C SER A 104 -7.71 3.77 6.39
N CYS A 105 -7.98 2.72 5.63
CA CYS A 105 -7.68 1.35 6.01
C CYS A 105 -6.81 0.69 4.93
N ASN A 106 -5.63 0.18 5.30
CA ASN A 106 -4.82 -0.64 4.41
C ASN A 106 -5.53 -1.98 4.19
N LEU A 107 -5.97 -2.23 2.95
CA LEU A 107 -6.81 -3.40 2.63
C LEU A 107 -6.11 -4.73 2.87
N LYS A 108 -4.79 -4.81 2.62
CA LYS A 108 -4.03 -6.06 2.80
C LYS A 108 -3.85 -6.39 4.28
N ILE A 109 -3.48 -5.40 5.09
CA ILE A 109 -3.34 -5.56 6.54
C ILE A 109 -4.71 -5.90 7.15
N TRP A 110 -5.77 -5.22 6.73
CA TRP A 110 -7.13 -5.51 7.18
C TRP A 110 -7.56 -6.92 6.81
N LEU A 111 -7.32 -7.36 5.57
CA LEU A 111 -7.67 -8.71 5.12
C LEU A 111 -6.91 -9.76 5.94
N ARG A 112 -5.60 -9.57 6.16
CA ARG A 112 -4.78 -10.45 7.00
C ARG A 112 -5.36 -10.56 8.42
N ALA A 113 -5.69 -9.42 9.02
CA ALA A 113 -6.25 -9.37 10.37
C ALA A 113 -7.62 -10.05 10.44
N THR A 114 -8.50 -9.76 9.46
CA THR A 114 -9.84 -10.33 9.36
C THR A 114 -9.81 -11.85 9.17
N VAL A 115 -8.97 -12.34 8.25
CA VAL A 115 -8.72 -13.76 8.03
C VAL A 115 -8.18 -14.42 9.29
N SER A 116 -7.11 -13.87 9.88
CA SER A 116 -6.50 -14.45 11.09
C SER A 116 -7.50 -14.52 12.25
N LYS A 117 -8.26 -13.45 12.49
CA LYS A 117 -9.28 -13.36 13.53
C LYS A 117 -10.41 -14.36 13.27
N GLY A 118 -10.96 -14.39 12.06
CA GLY A 118 -12.04 -15.31 11.69
C GLY A 118 -11.67 -16.77 11.87
N PHE A 119 -10.49 -17.19 11.40
CA PHE A 119 -10.02 -18.57 11.63
C PHE A 119 -9.67 -18.85 13.10
N SER A 120 -9.21 -17.84 13.86
CA SER A 120 -9.05 -17.99 15.31
C SER A 120 -10.38 -18.33 15.97
N LEU A 121 -11.46 -17.64 15.59
CA LEU A 121 -12.82 -17.90 16.08
C LEU A 121 -13.31 -19.29 15.69
N LEU A 122 -13.07 -19.72 14.44
CA LEU A 122 -13.41 -21.08 14.02
C LEU A 122 -12.72 -22.12 14.91
N LYS A 123 -11.45 -21.93 15.27
CA LYS A 123 -10.73 -22.85 16.17
C LYS A 123 -11.28 -22.83 17.59
N THR A 124 -11.54 -21.64 18.15
CA THR A 124 -12.01 -21.52 19.54
C THR A 124 -13.47 -21.91 19.72
N SER A 125 -14.28 -21.87 18.66
CA SER A 125 -15.69 -22.30 18.69
C SER A 125 -15.90 -23.78 19.05
N GLN A 126 -14.86 -24.60 18.98
CA GLN A 126 -14.88 -25.97 19.49
C GLN A 126 -14.98 -26.04 21.02
N ILE A 127 -14.56 -24.97 21.71
CA ILE A 127 -14.55 -24.86 23.17
C ILE A 127 -15.67 -23.92 23.66
N TYR A 128 -15.91 -22.82 22.95
CA TYR A 128 -16.84 -21.75 23.36
C TYR A 128 -18.01 -21.57 22.40
N THR A 129 -19.19 -21.17 22.91
CA THR A 129 -20.38 -20.90 22.10
C THR A 129 -20.17 -19.69 21.17
N ILE A 130 -20.62 -19.83 19.92
CA ILE A 130 -20.52 -18.78 18.88
C ILE A 130 -21.13 -17.43 19.32
N PRO A 131 -22.31 -17.38 19.98
CA PRO A 131 -22.88 -16.12 20.46
C PRO A 131 -22.00 -15.38 21.46
N LEU A 132 -21.25 -16.11 22.31
CA LEU A 132 -20.38 -15.49 23.32
C LEU A 132 -19.14 -14.84 22.69
N LEU A 133 -18.65 -15.42 21.59
CA LEU A 133 -17.48 -14.92 20.86
C LEU A 133 -17.84 -13.73 19.96
N ALA A 134 -19.05 -13.71 19.38
CA ALA A 134 -19.50 -12.63 18.50
C ALA A 134 -19.64 -11.27 19.21
N HIS A 135 -19.91 -11.24 20.52
CA HIS A 135 -20.18 -10.01 21.27
C HIS A 135 -18.92 -9.19 21.60
N ASN A 136 -17.74 -9.81 21.72
CA ASN A 136 -16.49 -9.12 22.06
C ASN A 136 -15.73 -8.56 20.85
N HIS A 137 -16.39 -8.45 19.70
CA HIS A 137 -15.75 -8.02 18.46
C HIS A 137 -16.04 -6.57 18.14
N SER A 138 -15.20 -5.69 18.69
CA SER A 138 -14.93 -4.40 18.05
C SER A 138 -14.26 -4.69 16.70
N ASP A 139 -15.00 -4.52 15.61
CA ASP A 139 -14.50 -4.62 14.23
C ASP A 139 -13.80 -3.32 13.80
N ARG A 140 -13.16 -2.63 14.75
CA ARG A 140 -12.31 -1.51 14.37
C ARG A 140 -11.15 -2.08 13.56
N PRO A 141 -11.02 -1.72 12.27
CA PRO A 141 -9.86 -2.11 11.50
C PRO A 141 -8.62 -1.64 12.26
N PRO A 142 -7.51 -2.41 12.27
CA PRO A 142 -6.27 -1.90 12.83
C PRO A 142 -5.98 -0.58 12.13
N ILE A 143 -5.97 0.51 12.91
CA ILE A 143 -5.45 1.79 12.44
C ILE A 143 -3.97 1.52 12.26
N VAL A 144 -3.53 1.48 11.01
CA VAL A 144 -2.12 1.33 10.71
C VAL A 144 -1.53 2.71 10.89
N ASP A 145 -0.74 2.88 11.95
CA ASP A 145 0.16 4.02 12.05
C ASP A 145 1.08 3.94 10.84
N LEU A 146 0.85 4.81 9.84
CA LEU A 146 1.78 4.96 8.74
C LEU A 146 3.15 5.29 9.34
N PRO A 147 4.25 4.67 8.85
CA PRO A 147 5.57 4.94 9.37
C PRO A 147 5.79 6.45 9.43
N SER A 148 6.12 6.91 10.64
CA SER A 148 6.17 8.30 11.12
C SER A 148 7.10 9.24 10.35
N LEU A 149 7.66 8.76 9.24
CA LEU A 149 8.70 9.45 8.50
C LEU A 149 8.23 10.77 7.86
N PHE A 150 6.93 11.03 7.74
CA PHE A 150 6.42 12.32 7.23
C PHE A 150 5.08 12.67 7.88
N TYR A 151 5.13 13.32 9.04
CA TYR A 151 4.04 14.19 9.47
C TYR A 151 4.30 15.58 8.87
N LEU A 152 4.00 15.74 7.59
CA LEU A 152 3.89 17.06 6.97
C LEU A 152 2.59 17.70 7.50
N THR A 153 2.63 18.23 8.73
CA THR A 153 1.49 18.93 9.35
C THR A 153 1.35 20.36 8.85
N GLU A 154 2.45 20.95 8.37
CA GLU A 154 2.45 22.31 7.82
C GLU A 154 3.52 22.39 6.74
N VAL A 155 3.10 22.82 5.55
CA VAL A 155 3.94 22.86 4.35
C VAL A 155 4.05 24.33 3.95
N SER A 156 5.18 24.97 4.24
CA SER A 156 5.44 26.33 3.75
C SER A 156 5.89 26.23 2.29
N LEU A 157 4.98 26.59 1.38
CA LEU A 157 5.20 26.56 -0.07
C LEU A 157 5.66 27.93 -0.53
N ARG A 158 6.82 28.00 -1.19
CA ARG A 158 7.28 29.22 -1.88
C ARG A 158 6.77 29.18 -3.32
N ASP A 159 6.22 30.30 -3.76
CA ASP A 159 5.84 30.50 -5.16
C ASP A 159 7.12 30.64 -6.00
N LEU A 160 7.34 29.70 -6.91
CA LEU A 160 8.35 29.81 -7.96
C LEU A 160 7.69 30.42 -9.21
N GLU A 161 8.46 31.19 -9.98
CA GLU A 161 8.06 31.56 -11.34
C GLU A 161 8.09 30.30 -12.21
N ALA A 162 7.23 30.26 -13.22
CA ALA A 162 7.05 29.08 -14.05
C ALA A 162 6.97 29.45 -15.52
N GLU A 163 7.74 28.75 -16.33
CA GLU A 163 7.69 28.79 -17.79
C GLU A 163 7.44 27.38 -18.34
N VAL A 164 6.78 27.30 -19.50
CA VAL A 164 6.54 26.03 -20.21
C VAL A 164 7.16 26.13 -21.58
N PHE A 165 8.04 25.17 -21.89
CA PHE A 165 8.65 25.02 -23.20
C PHE A 165 7.98 23.87 -23.94
N GLY A 166 7.51 24.13 -25.17
CA GLY A 166 6.93 23.15 -26.08
C GLY A 166 7.94 22.11 -26.57
N ASN A 167 7.45 21.10 -27.27
CA ASN A 167 8.27 20.01 -27.83
C ASN A 167 9.06 20.40 -29.09
N ASP A 168 8.85 21.60 -29.62
CA ASP A 168 9.59 22.20 -30.73
C ASP A 168 10.57 23.29 -30.26
N GLU A 169 10.60 23.58 -28.96
CA GLU A 169 11.38 24.67 -28.36
C GLU A 169 12.68 24.20 -27.68
N TYR A 170 13.30 23.12 -28.18
CA TYR A 170 14.52 22.54 -27.60
C TYR A 170 15.65 23.57 -27.47
N GLU A 171 15.91 24.31 -28.55
CA GLU A 171 16.95 25.33 -28.58
C GLU A 171 16.65 26.46 -27.60
N CYS A 172 15.38 26.85 -27.44
CA CYS A 172 14.94 27.86 -26.49
C CYS A 172 15.14 27.40 -25.04
N LEU A 173 14.79 26.16 -24.70
CA LEU A 173 15.06 25.60 -23.37
C LEU A 173 16.56 25.56 -23.08
N CYS A 174 17.37 25.08 -24.04
CA CYS A 174 18.82 25.06 -23.89
C CYS A 174 19.41 26.47 -23.76
N ALA A 175 18.92 27.44 -24.52
CA ALA A 175 19.32 28.84 -24.43
C ALA A 175 18.92 29.45 -23.08
N PHE A 176 17.72 29.16 -22.56
CA PHE A 176 17.27 29.57 -21.24
C PHE A 176 18.21 29.06 -20.15
N ILE A 177 18.51 27.74 -20.16
CA ILE A 177 19.39 27.12 -19.16
C ILE A 177 20.82 27.70 -19.25
N LYS A 178 21.36 27.83 -20.46
CA LYS A 178 22.69 28.44 -20.69
C LYS A 178 22.74 29.92 -20.32
N GLY A 179 21.67 30.67 -20.57
CA GLY A 179 21.52 32.08 -20.23
C GLY A 179 21.58 32.32 -18.72
N HIS A 180 21.17 31.34 -17.91
CA HIS A 180 21.36 31.35 -16.47
C HIS A 180 22.78 30.94 -16.03
N GLY A 181 23.69 30.60 -16.95
CA GLY A 181 25.06 30.19 -16.64
C GLY A 181 25.21 28.71 -16.29
N ILE A 182 24.21 27.88 -16.58
CA ILE A 182 24.29 26.43 -16.40
C ILE A 182 24.92 25.81 -17.66
N ASN A 183 26.04 25.11 -17.49
CA ASN A 183 26.63 24.31 -18.56
C ASN A 183 26.03 22.90 -18.56
N LEU A 184 25.29 22.55 -19.61
CA LEU A 184 24.66 21.24 -19.77
C LEU A 184 25.71 20.22 -20.24
N SER A 185 25.93 19.16 -19.45
CA SER A 185 26.77 18.04 -19.88
C SER A 185 26.10 17.26 -21.02
N ASP A 186 26.90 16.54 -21.82
CA ASP A 186 26.40 15.74 -22.94
C ASP A 186 25.32 14.72 -22.51
N SER A 187 25.46 14.16 -21.31
CA SER A 187 24.47 13.26 -20.70
C SER A 187 23.13 13.95 -20.45
N LEU A 188 23.15 15.18 -19.92
CA LEU A 188 21.93 15.97 -19.70
C LEU A 188 21.30 16.41 -21.02
N GLN A 189 22.10 16.84 -21.99
CA GLN A 189 21.62 17.21 -23.32
C GLN A 189 20.94 16.02 -24.01
N SER A 190 21.58 14.85 -24.00
CA SER A 190 21.02 13.62 -24.56
C SER A 190 19.70 13.22 -23.90
N MET A 191 19.59 13.42 -22.57
CA MET A 191 18.37 13.15 -21.84
C MET A 191 17.24 14.13 -22.18
N LEU A 192 17.55 15.43 -22.30
CA LEU A 192 16.59 16.42 -22.77
C LEU A 192 16.11 16.08 -24.18
N GLU A 193 17.04 15.86 -25.12
CA GLU A 193 16.71 15.50 -26.51
C GLU A 193 15.78 14.28 -26.59
N TYR A 194 15.98 13.27 -25.75
CA TYR A 194 15.10 12.11 -25.70
C TYR A 194 13.64 12.53 -25.47
N TYR A 195 13.38 13.35 -24.45
CA TYR A 195 12.03 13.79 -24.11
C TYR A 195 11.40 14.66 -25.21
N PHE A 196 12.19 15.54 -25.83
CA PHE A 196 11.73 16.33 -26.98
C PHE A 196 11.31 15.44 -28.15
N ARG A 197 12.09 14.40 -28.48
CA ARG A 197 11.75 13.43 -29.53
C ARG A 197 10.46 12.65 -29.21
N GLU A 198 10.20 12.40 -27.93
CA GLU A 198 8.97 11.78 -27.46
C GLU A 198 7.79 12.76 -27.32
N ASN A 199 7.93 14.00 -27.79
CA ASN A 199 6.91 15.06 -27.75
C ASN A 199 6.49 15.49 -26.34
N TYR A 200 7.43 15.55 -25.40
CA TYR A 200 7.20 16.11 -24.09
C TYR A 200 7.39 17.62 -24.11
N ALA A 201 6.59 18.33 -23.33
CA ALA A 201 6.85 19.71 -22.94
C ALA A 201 7.65 19.74 -21.62
N PHE A 202 8.22 20.88 -21.30
CA PHE A 202 9.02 21.08 -20.09
C PHE A 202 8.48 22.22 -19.27
N VAL A 203 8.12 21.91 -18.03
CA VAL A 203 7.81 22.92 -17.02
C VAL A 203 9.12 23.29 -16.32
N VAL A 204 9.49 24.57 -16.40
CA VAL A 204 10.68 25.12 -15.75
C VAL A 204 10.23 26.06 -14.66
N LEU A 205 10.52 25.68 -13.42
CA LEU A 205 10.26 26.51 -12.24
C LEU A 205 11.55 27.18 -11.84
N PHE A 206 11.54 28.48 -11.58
CA PHE A 206 12.74 29.17 -11.19
C PHE A 206 12.49 30.30 -10.20
N ASP A 207 13.57 30.69 -9.53
CA ASP A 207 13.58 31.82 -8.63
C ASP A 207 14.90 32.55 -8.76
N GLN A 208 14.83 33.79 -9.25
CA GLN A 208 16.00 34.65 -9.37
C GLN A 208 16.41 35.21 -8.01
N GLU A 209 15.51 35.23 -7.03
CA GLU A 209 15.84 35.62 -5.66
C GLU A 209 16.20 34.41 -4.80
N THR A 210 17.10 34.62 -3.84
CA THR A 210 17.44 33.58 -2.88
C THR A 210 16.24 33.06 -2.10
N ILE A 211 16.12 31.73 -1.98
CA ILE A 211 15.11 31.09 -1.14
C ILE A 211 15.28 31.44 0.33
N ASN A 212 14.44 32.39 0.76
CA ASN A 212 14.27 32.79 2.14
C ASN A 212 12.89 32.33 2.61
N PHE A 213 12.85 31.17 3.27
CA PHE A 213 11.68 30.80 4.06
C PHE A 213 11.62 31.75 5.24
N ASN A 214 10.64 32.67 5.23
CA ASN A 214 10.36 33.55 6.35
C ASN A 214 10.26 32.69 7.61
N ARG A 215 11.17 32.90 8.56
CA ARG A 215 11.15 32.22 9.85
C ARG A 215 9.96 32.78 10.63
N THR A 216 8.75 32.29 10.37
CA THR A 216 7.75 32.29 11.42
C THR A 216 8.28 31.31 12.48
N PRO A 217 8.65 31.77 13.68
CA PRO A 217 9.01 30.86 14.75
C PRO A 217 7.76 30.05 15.10
N VAL A 218 7.65 28.85 14.55
CA VAL A 218 6.60 27.90 14.95
C VAL A 218 6.96 27.50 16.38
N THR A 219 6.24 28.08 17.35
CA THR A 219 6.54 27.97 18.79
C THR A 219 6.22 26.60 19.38
N ASN A 220 5.71 25.64 18.58
CA ASN A 220 5.40 24.30 19.04
C ASN A 220 6.02 23.24 18.12
N ILE A 221 6.88 22.43 18.71
CA ILE A 221 7.70 21.38 18.12
C ILE A 221 6.82 20.34 17.40
N ARG A 222 6.68 20.51 16.08
CA ARG A 222 6.64 19.44 15.07
C ARG A 222 7.45 19.94 13.89
N GLU A 223 8.34 19.11 13.37
CA GLU A 223 9.29 19.48 12.31
C GLU A 223 8.58 20.16 11.13
N SER A 224 8.78 21.48 10.98
CA SER A 224 8.29 22.21 9.80
C SER A 224 9.20 21.88 8.63
N TYR A 225 8.74 21.05 7.70
CA TYR A 225 9.47 20.78 6.48
C TYR A 225 9.37 22.00 5.57
N ARG A 226 10.52 22.47 5.09
CA ARG A 226 10.60 23.50 4.05
C ARG A 226 10.55 22.78 2.74
N VAL A 227 9.57 23.06 1.90
CA VAL A 227 9.47 22.40 0.60
C VAL A 227 9.23 23.41 -0.50
N ILE A 228 9.57 23.02 -1.71
CA ILE A 228 9.07 23.64 -2.93
C ILE A 228 8.14 22.65 -3.59
N GLY A 229 7.09 23.14 -4.23
CA GLY A 229 6.13 22.28 -4.89
C GLY A 229 5.43 22.96 -6.04
N VAL A 230 4.93 22.15 -6.97
CA VAL A 230 4.18 22.60 -8.14
C VAL A 230 2.93 21.74 -8.29
N SER A 231 1.82 22.38 -8.66
CA SER A 231 0.60 21.70 -9.09
C SER A 231 0.51 21.81 -10.60
N LEU A 232 0.40 20.68 -11.27
CA LEU A 232 0.34 20.55 -12.71
C LEU A 232 -0.96 19.87 -13.10
N HIS A 233 -1.61 20.37 -14.13
CA HIS A 233 -2.80 19.77 -14.73
C HIS A 233 -2.57 19.59 -16.23
N PHE A 234 -2.64 18.37 -16.72
CA PHE A 234 -2.32 18.06 -18.11
C PHE A 234 -3.03 16.80 -18.62
N PRO A 235 -3.33 16.71 -19.93
CA PRO A 235 -3.88 15.50 -20.52
C PRO A 235 -2.83 14.39 -20.62
N THR A 236 -3.21 13.15 -20.27
CA THR A 236 -2.37 11.96 -20.43
C THR A 236 -3.20 10.67 -20.50
N LYS A 237 -2.68 9.66 -21.20
CA LYS A 237 -3.37 8.36 -21.39
C LYS A 237 -3.36 7.48 -20.13
N LYS A 238 -2.39 7.69 -19.26
CA LYS A 238 -2.14 6.93 -18.02
C LYS A 238 -1.46 7.85 -17.02
N VAL A 239 -1.44 7.46 -15.75
CA VAL A 239 -0.71 8.20 -14.73
C VAL A 239 0.78 8.22 -15.07
N TYR A 240 1.37 9.40 -15.05
CA TYR A 240 2.76 9.67 -15.43
C TYR A 240 3.56 10.27 -14.28
N LEU A 241 4.79 9.78 -14.09
CA LEU A 241 5.74 10.34 -13.14
C LEU A 241 7.15 10.45 -13.76
N PRO A 242 7.78 11.63 -13.75
CA PRO A 242 9.02 11.92 -14.49
C PRO A 242 10.29 11.39 -13.81
N MET A 243 10.39 10.06 -13.65
CA MET A 243 11.46 9.39 -12.88
C MET A 243 12.75 9.14 -13.66
N ARG A 244 12.74 9.21 -15.01
CA ARG A 244 13.97 8.93 -15.78
C ARG A 244 15.04 9.98 -15.54
N MET A 245 14.65 11.22 -15.21
CA MET A 245 15.62 12.27 -14.95
C MET A 245 16.49 11.99 -13.74
N ASP A 246 16.01 11.21 -12.77
CA ASP A 246 16.70 10.93 -11.51
C ASP A 246 18.06 10.24 -11.71
N LYS A 247 18.26 9.58 -12.87
CA LYS A 247 19.52 8.94 -13.26
C LYS A 247 20.71 9.91 -13.29
N ILE A 248 20.47 11.21 -13.43
CA ILE A 248 21.55 12.22 -13.46
C ILE A 248 22.23 12.39 -12.10
N TYR A 249 21.56 11.97 -11.02
CA TYR A 249 22.07 12.08 -9.67
C TYR A 249 22.95 10.86 -9.34
N THR A 250 24.27 11.06 -9.38
CA THR A 250 25.23 9.95 -9.47
C THR A 250 25.56 9.21 -8.17
N GLU A 251 25.11 9.65 -6.99
CA GLU A 251 25.71 9.23 -5.69
C GLU A 251 24.72 8.94 -4.54
N SER A 252 23.44 8.67 -4.83
CA SER A 252 22.38 8.90 -3.82
C SER A 252 21.15 8.01 -3.97
N ILE A 253 20.60 7.64 -2.81
CA ILE A 253 19.31 6.97 -2.65
C ILE A 253 18.26 8.05 -2.49
N ILE A 254 17.16 7.97 -3.25
CA ILE A 254 16.04 8.92 -3.14
C ILE A 254 14.78 8.21 -2.62
N PRO A 255 14.33 8.46 -1.38
CA PRO A 255 12.97 8.08 -1.01
C PRO A 255 11.96 8.88 -1.84
N ILE A 256 11.23 8.19 -2.70
CA ILE A 256 10.06 8.72 -3.41
C ILE A 256 8.81 8.11 -2.79
N LYS A 257 7.87 8.99 -2.43
CA LYS A 257 6.52 8.62 -2.03
C LYS A 257 5.54 9.13 -3.06
N ILE A 258 4.66 8.24 -3.52
CA ILE A 258 3.57 8.60 -4.43
C ILE A 258 2.27 8.22 -3.77
N TYR A 259 1.37 9.18 -3.63
CA TYR A 259 -0.03 8.97 -3.31
C TYR A 259 -0.85 9.17 -4.58
N ALA A 260 -1.34 8.09 -5.15
CA ALA A 260 -2.21 8.14 -6.33
C ALA A 260 -3.66 7.87 -5.89
N PHE A 261 -4.56 8.81 -6.17
CA PHE A 261 -5.99 8.70 -5.88
C PHE A 261 -6.66 7.77 -6.90
N ASP A 262 -7.32 6.74 -6.39
CA ASP A 262 -7.70 5.47 -7.02
C ASP A 262 -6.64 4.36 -6.92
N PHE A 263 -7.03 3.13 -7.30
CA PHE A 263 -6.12 2.01 -7.35
C PHE A 263 -5.36 1.95 -8.67
N PHE A 264 -4.04 1.87 -8.52
CA PHE A 264 -3.11 1.70 -9.62
C PHE A 264 -2.12 0.55 -9.39
N GLU A 265 -1.74 -0.09 -10.49
CA GLU A 265 -0.65 -1.05 -10.60
C GLU A 265 0.54 -0.41 -11.33
N LEU A 266 1.75 -0.84 -10.99
CA LEU A 266 2.96 -0.43 -11.71
C LEU A 266 2.98 -1.06 -13.10
N ASP A 267 3.19 -0.26 -14.15
CA ASP A 267 3.37 -0.73 -15.54
C ASP A 267 4.84 -1.11 -15.81
N MET A 268 5.53 -1.62 -14.79
CA MET A 268 6.97 -1.91 -14.77
C MET A 268 7.24 -3.13 -13.87
N PRO A 269 8.34 -3.88 -14.08
CA PRO A 269 8.70 -4.99 -13.21
C PRO A 269 8.75 -4.56 -11.73
N THR A 270 8.03 -5.28 -10.88
CA THR A 270 7.82 -4.93 -9.46
C THR A 270 9.10 -4.94 -8.61
N GLN A 271 10.22 -5.43 -9.14
CA GLN A 271 11.51 -5.53 -8.45
C GLN A 271 12.07 -4.16 -8.01
N ILE A 272 11.56 -3.08 -8.61
CA ILE A 272 12.02 -1.71 -8.39
C ILE A 272 11.33 -1.06 -7.17
N ALA A 273 10.07 -1.40 -6.91
CA ALA A 273 9.29 -0.83 -5.81
C ALA A 273 9.43 -1.67 -4.54
N THR A 274 9.72 -1.03 -3.41
CA THR A 274 9.82 -1.76 -2.13
C THR A 274 8.47 -2.01 -1.51
N SER A 275 7.51 -1.10 -1.66
CA SER A 275 6.14 -1.38 -1.25
C SER A 275 5.10 -0.62 -2.07
N VAL A 276 4.13 -1.37 -2.57
CA VAL A 276 2.86 -0.84 -3.09
C VAL A 276 1.77 -1.22 -2.11
N GLN A 277 1.04 -0.24 -1.59
CA GLN A 277 0.01 -0.42 -0.59
C GLN A 277 -1.31 0.21 -1.07
N TYR A 278 -2.43 -0.43 -0.75
CA TYR A 278 -3.76 -0.04 -1.22
C TYR A 278 -4.64 0.28 -0.03
N PHE A 279 -5.26 1.46 -0.08
CA PHE A 279 -6.02 2.01 1.02
C PHE A 279 -7.44 2.38 0.60
N LEU A 280 -8.36 2.23 1.53
CA LEU A 280 -9.73 2.68 1.40
C LEU A 280 -10.03 3.69 2.50
N GLY A 281 -10.27 4.95 2.12
CA GLY A 281 -10.74 6.02 2.99
C GLY A 281 -12.26 6.05 3.05
N LYS A 282 -12.84 6.32 4.22
CA LYS A 282 -14.31 6.37 4.35
C LYS A 282 -14.88 7.68 3.84
N HIS A 283 -14.37 8.78 4.35
CA HIS A 283 -14.84 10.12 4.06
C HIS A 283 -13.65 11.08 4.09
N TYR A 284 -13.63 12.02 3.16
CA TYR A 284 -12.70 13.14 3.16
C TYR A 284 -13.41 14.39 2.66
N GLU A 285 -13.54 15.38 3.54
CA GLU A 285 -14.01 16.71 3.16
C GLU A 285 -12.86 17.45 2.47
N VAL A 286 -13.09 17.85 1.22
CA VAL A 286 -12.07 18.45 0.36
C VAL A 286 -12.00 19.95 0.68
N PRO A 287 -10.85 20.47 1.12
CA PRO A 287 -10.64 21.90 1.31
C PRO A 287 -10.84 22.68 0.00
N GLU A 288 -11.27 23.93 0.12
CA GLU A 288 -11.55 24.80 -1.04
C GLU A 288 -10.33 24.93 -1.97
N GLU A 289 -9.13 25.00 -1.39
CA GLU A 289 -7.86 25.10 -2.10
C GLU A 289 -7.52 23.86 -2.94
N LEU A 290 -8.15 22.72 -2.62
CA LEU A 290 -7.94 21.44 -3.29
C LEU A 290 -9.08 21.04 -4.23
N LEU A 291 -10.15 21.85 -4.35
CA LEU A 291 -11.27 21.55 -5.24
C LEU A 291 -10.81 21.30 -6.67
N TYR A 292 -9.92 22.14 -7.20
CA TYR A 292 -9.39 21.96 -8.56
C TYR A 292 -8.63 20.62 -8.71
N PHE A 293 -7.84 20.25 -7.70
CA PHE A 293 -7.12 18.98 -7.67
C PHE A 293 -8.07 17.77 -7.65
N PHE A 294 -9.25 17.92 -7.02
CA PHE A 294 -10.32 16.91 -7.00
C PHE A 294 -11.43 17.15 -8.03
N TYR A 295 -11.15 17.87 -9.12
CA TYR A 295 -12.11 18.09 -10.22
C TYR A 295 -13.45 18.71 -9.76
N GLY A 296 -13.40 19.56 -8.73
CA GLY A 296 -14.54 20.24 -8.14
C GLY A 296 -15.31 19.43 -7.09
N GLU A 297 -14.86 18.22 -6.73
CA GLU A 297 -15.49 17.42 -5.69
C GLU A 297 -15.23 18.04 -4.31
N THR A 298 -16.30 18.30 -3.56
CA THR A 298 -16.23 18.89 -2.21
C THR A 298 -16.07 17.85 -1.10
N ALA A 299 -16.38 16.59 -1.39
CA ALA A 299 -16.16 15.48 -0.49
C ALA A 299 -15.97 14.18 -1.27
N LEU A 300 -15.14 13.29 -0.73
CA LEU A 300 -14.89 11.96 -1.27
C LEU A 300 -15.43 10.89 -0.32
N GLU A 301 -16.28 10.01 -0.82
CA GLU A 301 -16.84 8.88 -0.08
C GLU A 301 -16.24 7.56 -0.57
N ASN A 302 -15.88 6.68 0.38
CA ASN A 302 -15.28 5.36 0.10
C ASN A 302 -14.13 5.43 -0.93
N PHE A 303 -13.35 6.51 -0.88
CA PHE A 303 -12.33 6.77 -1.87
C PHE A 303 -11.14 5.84 -1.70
N LYS A 304 -10.52 5.54 -2.83
CA LYS A 304 -9.39 4.61 -2.93
C LYS A 304 -8.13 5.42 -3.14
N TYR A 305 -7.01 4.92 -2.65
CA TYR A 305 -5.71 5.41 -3.10
C TYR A 305 -4.64 4.32 -3.00
N THR A 306 -3.67 4.41 -3.89
CA THR A 306 -2.44 3.62 -3.87
C THR A 306 -1.30 4.47 -3.29
N LEU A 307 -0.60 3.91 -2.30
CA LEU A 307 0.67 4.43 -1.81
C LEU A 307 1.81 3.60 -2.39
N ILE A 308 2.70 4.24 -3.12
CA ILE A 308 3.90 3.63 -3.68
C ILE A 308 5.11 4.25 -2.99
N PHE A 309 6.00 3.39 -2.49
CA PHE A 309 7.24 3.80 -1.86
C PHE A 309 8.44 3.17 -2.58
N PHE A 310 9.36 4.04 -3.01
CA PHE A 310 10.63 3.68 -3.59
C PHE A 310 11.76 4.18 -2.68
N PRO A 311 12.46 3.30 -1.95
CA PRO A 311 13.75 3.60 -1.35
C PRO A 311 14.81 3.41 -2.44
N LEU A 312 14.99 4.40 -3.31
CA LEU A 312 15.75 4.22 -4.54
C LEU A 312 17.21 3.82 -4.34
N SER A 313 17.75 2.95 -5.19
CA SER A 313 19.20 2.89 -5.47
C SER A 313 19.46 3.43 -6.88
N LYS A 314 20.70 3.84 -7.18
CA LYS A 314 21.11 4.45 -8.47
C LYS A 314 20.76 3.63 -9.71
N GLU A 315 20.65 2.31 -9.57
CA GLU A 315 20.55 1.39 -10.71
C GLU A 315 19.13 1.19 -11.22
N THR A 316 18.12 1.66 -10.47
CA THR A 316 16.75 1.15 -10.65
C THR A 316 15.89 1.92 -11.65
N PHE A 317 16.22 3.18 -12.00
CA PHE A 317 15.38 3.98 -12.91
C PHE A 317 16.15 4.50 -14.14
N GLY A 318 16.00 3.77 -15.24
CA GLY A 318 16.35 4.22 -16.59
C GLY A 318 15.15 4.72 -17.40
N VAL A 319 13.95 4.68 -16.83
CA VAL A 319 12.69 5.00 -17.52
C VAL A 319 11.74 5.73 -16.58
N ASP A 320 10.78 6.45 -17.17
CA ASP A 320 9.71 7.09 -16.41
C ASP A 320 8.77 6.06 -15.83
N LEU A 321 8.10 6.45 -14.75
CA LEU A 321 7.13 5.60 -14.10
C LEU A 321 5.74 5.87 -14.67
N TRP A 322 5.15 4.82 -15.18
CA TRP A 322 3.76 4.80 -15.63
C TRP A 322 2.94 3.90 -14.72
N LEU A 323 1.76 4.37 -14.32
CA LEU A 323 0.83 3.55 -13.56
C LEU A 323 -0.38 3.19 -14.42
N LYS A 324 -0.80 1.93 -14.33
CA LYS A 324 -2.00 1.41 -14.97
C LYS A 324 -3.14 1.41 -13.97
N SER A 325 -4.30 1.93 -14.36
CA SER A 325 -5.51 1.86 -13.53
C SER A 325 -5.87 0.41 -13.22
N GLY A 326 -6.17 0.15 -11.95
CA GLY A 326 -6.54 -1.17 -11.46
C GLY A 326 -5.88 -1.53 -10.14
N ALA A 327 -6.40 -2.59 -9.52
CA ALA A 327 -5.81 -3.21 -8.35
C ALA A 327 -5.49 -4.68 -8.63
N PRO A 328 -4.45 -5.24 -7.98
CA PRO A 328 -4.13 -6.65 -8.03
C PRO A 328 -5.30 -7.53 -7.58
N ALA A 329 -5.32 -8.78 -8.02
CA ALA A 329 -6.45 -9.68 -7.77
C ALA A 329 -6.74 -9.88 -6.26
N ASP A 330 -5.71 -10.02 -5.43
CA ASP A 330 -5.83 -10.13 -3.97
C ASP A 330 -6.47 -8.89 -3.36
N ILE A 331 -6.10 -7.70 -3.83
CA ILE A 331 -6.68 -6.42 -3.40
C ILE A 331 -8.13 -6.28 -3.86
N ARG A 332 -8.48 -6.72 -5.08
CA ARG A 332 -9.88 -6.73 -5.55
C ARG A 332 -10.76 -7.63 -4.69
N VAL A 333 -10.26 -8.81 -4.32
CA VAL A 333 -10.96 -9.71 -3.38
C VAL A 333 -11.08 -9.06 -2.01
N ALA A 334 -10.02 -8.44 -1.50
CA ALA A 334 -10.05 -7.72 -0.22
C ALA A 334 -11.12 -6.62 -0.22
N LEU A 335 -11.15 -5.79 -1.27
CA LEU A 335 -12.13 -4.73 -1.43
C LEU A 335 -13.56 -5.28 -1.52
N PHE A 336 -13.76 -6.36 -2.29
CA PHE A 336 -15.08 -7.00 -2.41
C PHE A 336 -15.60 -7.48 -1.06
N ILE A 337 -14.75 -8.18 -0.28
CA ILE A 337 -15.11 -8.64 1.06
C ILE A 337 -15.39 -7.44 1.96
N PHE A 338 -14.54 -6.41 1.94
CA PHE A 338 -14.69 -5.22 2.77
C PHE A 338 -16.02 -4.50 2.53
N LEU A 339 -16.40 -4.28 1.27
CA LEU A 339 -17.59 -3.49 0.92
C LEU A 339 -18.89 -4.29 0.97
N ASN A 340 -18.87 -5.58 0.63
CA ASN A 340 -20.10 -6.34 0.38
C ASN A 340 -20.37 -7.44 1.41
N VAL A 341 -19.35 -7.88 2.15
CA VAL A 341 -19.47 -9.07 3.00
C VAL A 341 -19.15 -8.71 4.44
N LYS A 342 -20.18 -8.69 5.29
CA LYS A 342 -19.96 -8.66 6.74
C LYS A 342 -19.11 -9.88 7.11
N SER A 343 -17.91 -9.65 7.64
CA SER A 343 -16.95 -10.70 8.00
C SER A 343 -17.60 -11.81 8.83
N GLN A 344 -18.50 -11.43 9.74
CA GLN A 344 -19.30 -12.34 10.55
C GLN A 344 -20.11 -13.36 9.72
N VAL A 345 -20.77 -12.91 8.65
CA VAL A 345 -21.57 -13.77 7.76
C VAL A 345 -20.66 -14.73 6.99
N LEU A 346 -19.51 -14.24 6.53
CA LEU A 346 -18.51 -15.08 5.85
C LEU A 346 -18.02 -16.21 6.76
N PHE A 347 -17.55 -15.89 7.97
CA PHE A 347 -17.01 -16.89 8.87
C PHE A 347 -18.08 -17.79 9.47
N LEU A 348 -19.32 -17.32 9.66
CA LEU A 348 -20.45 -18.18 10.02
C LEU A 348 -20.75 -19.20 8.91
N SER A 349 -20.72 -18.77 7.65
CA SER A 349 -20.93 -19.66 6.50
C SER A 349 -19.82 -20.72 6.41
N LEU A 350 -18.56 -20.30 6.59
CA LEU A 350 -17.42 -21.23 6.65
C LEU A 350 -17.51 -22.18 7.83
N PHE A 351 -17.95 -21.71 9.01
CA PHE A 351 -18.15 -22.56 10.18
C PHE A 351 -19.16 -23.67 9.88
N ILE A 352 -20.33 -23.32 9.35
CA ILE A 352 -21.39 -24.27 9.00
C ILE A 352 -20.85 -25.29 7.99
N LEU A 353 -20.16 -24.82 6.96
CA LEU A 353 -19.58 -25.65 5.92
C LEU A 353 -18.59 -26.68 6.51
N PHE A 354 -17.58 -26.23 7.26
CA PHE A 354 -16.59 -27.13 7.86
C PHE A 354 -17.18 -28.08 8.88
N SER A 355 -18.17 -27.62 9.65
CA SER A 355 -18.85 -28.49 10.61
C SER A 355 -19.61 -29.62 9.91
N CYS A 356 -20.36 -29.31 8.85
CA CYS A 356 -21.10 -30.33 8.10
C CYS A 356 -20.16 -31.32 7.40
N PHE A 357 -19.07 -30.83 6.78
CA PHE A 357 -18.07 -31.71 6.15
C PHE A 357 -17.29 -32.55 7.15
N ALA A 358 -16.89 -32.00 8.30
CA ALA A 358 -16.25 -32.76 9.36
C ALA A 358 -17.15 -33.90 9.83
N SER A 359 -18.43 -33.61 10.10
CA SER A 359 -19.39 -34.63 10.53
C SER A 359 -19.58 -35.73 9.48
N TYR A 360 -19.64 -35.35 8.20
CA TYR A 360 -19.70 -36.32 7.11
C TYR A 360 -18.46 -37.22 7.04
N ILE A 361 -17.25 -36.65 7.06
CA ILE A 361 -15.99 -37.40 6.99
C ILE A 361 -15.86 -38.36 8.17
N SER A 362 -16.12 -37.89 9.38
CA SER A 362 -16.08 -38.73 10.58
C SER A 362 -17.11 -39.87 10.52
N GLY A 363 -18.27 -39.60 9.89
CA GLY A 363 -19.34 -40.58 9.73
C GLY A 363 -18.91 -41.71 8.80
N LEU A 364 -18.27 -41.35 7.69
CA LEU A 364 -17.68 -42.31 6.76
C LEU A 364 -16.58 -43.15 7.41
N VAL A 365 -15.72 -42.54 8.24
CA VAL A 365 -14.61 -43.25 8.90
C VAL A 365 -15.13 -44.24 9.94
N VAL A 366 -16.08 -43.83 10.79
CA VAL A 366 -16.54 -44.65 11.92
C VAL A 366 -17.61 -45.67 11.51
N PHE A 367 -18.53 -45.28 10.64
CA PHE A 367 -19.71 -46.10 10.30
C PHE A 367 -19.66 -46.66 8.86
N GLY A 368 -18.66 -46.28 8.07
CA GLY A 368 -18.50 -46.73 6.69
C GLY A 368 -19.51 -46.13 5.72
N ARG A 369 -19.61 -46.71 4.51
CA ARG A 369 -20.53 -46.29 3.45
C ARG A 369 -22.01 -46.63 3.71
N ASN A 370 -22.31 -47.31 4.82
CA ASN A 370 -23.67 -47.77 5.12
C ASN A 370 -24.58 -46.68 5.68
N GLY A 371 -24.05 -45.50 6.01
CA GLY A 371 -24.85 -44.35 6.42
C GLY A 371 -25.21 -43.44 5.26
N SER A 372 -26.33 -42.71 5.38
CA SER A 372 -26.73 -41.73 4.38
C SER A 372 -25.91 -40.43 4.52
N PHE A 373 -25.38 -39.94 3.41
CA PHE A 373 -24.67 -38.64 3.32
C PHE A 373 -25.42 -37.54 4.07
N ARG A 374 -26.74 -37.43 3.80
CA ARG A 374 -27.61 -36.41 4.40
C ARG A 374 -27.64 -36.48 5.92
N LYS A 375 -27.67 -37.69 6.50
CA LYS A 375 -27.73 -37.86 7.95
C LYS A 375 -26.47 -37.26 8.59
N TYR A 376 -25.28 -37.71 8.19
CA TYR A 376 -24.03 -37.22 8.78
C TYR A 376 -23.77 -35.74 8.50
N PHE A 377 -24.11 -35.25 7.31
CA PHE A 377 -23.93 -33.84 6.98
C PHE A 377 -24.77 -32.92 7.91
N ILE A 378 -26.04 -33.28 8.16
CA ILE A 378 -26.94 -32.52 9.04
C ILE A 378 -26.48 -32.55 10.51
N PHE A 379 -25.81 -33.62 10.96
CA PHE A 379 -25.27 -33.68 12.32
C PHE A 379 -24.28 -32.54 12.59
N GLY A 380 -23.54 -32.08 11.59
CA GLY A 380 -22.62 -30.95 11.75
C GLY A 380 -23.30 -29.64 12.14
N LEU A 381 -24.59 -29.44 11.83
CA LEU A 381 -25.33 -28.24 12.23
C LEU A 381 -25.47 -28.11 13.74
N TRP A 382 -25.46 -29.23 14.48
CA TRP A 382 -25.54 -29.20 15.94
C TRP A 382 -24.33 -28.55 16.61
N ASN A 383 -23.22 -28.42 15.88
CA ASN A 383 -22.05 -27.68 16.35
C ASN A 383 -22.29 -26.16 16.42
N LEU A 384 -23.36 -25.63 15.80
CA LEU A 384 -23.77 -24.24 16.00
C LEU A 384 -24.12 -23.95 17.47
N LEU A 385 -24.55 -24.97 18.21
CA LEU A 385 -24.80 -24.91 19.65
C LEU A 385 -23.55 -25.18 20.50
N THR A 386 -22.37 -25.36 19.87
CA THR A 386 -21.06 -25.88 20.38
C THR A 386 -20.84 -27.37 20.18
N LEU A 387 -19.59 -27.79 20.45
CA LEU A 387 -19.22 -29.17 20.65
C LEU A 387 -20.12 -29.89 21.67
N ILE A 388 -20.60 -29.21 22.72
CA ILE A 388 -21.55 -29.82 23.67
C ILE A 388 -22.88 -30.15 22.97
N GLY A 389 -23.40 -29.23 22.16
CA GLY A 389 -24.59 -29.48 21.34
C GLY A 389 -24.40 -30.64 20.37
N PHE A 390 -23.23 -30.72 19.75
CA PHE A 390 -22.86 -31.86 18.90
C PHE A 390 -22.79 -33.18 19.69
N ILE A 391 -22.15 -33.19 20.86
CA ILE A 391 -22.06 -34.38 21.74
C ILE A 391 -23.47 -34.87 22.13
N ILE A 392 -24.35 -33.96 22.56
CA ILE A 392 -25.73 -34.29 22.92
C ILE A 392 -26.46 -34.91 21.72
N ALA A 393 -26.33 -34.30 20.54
CA ALA A 393 -26.95 -34.82 19.32
C ALA A 393 -26.44 -36.23 18.99
N VAL A 394 -25.13 -36.47 19.10
CA VAL A 394 -24.54 -37.79 18.86
C VAL A 394 -25.05 -38.82 19.87
N ILE A 395 -25.10 -38.49 21.15
CA ILE A 395 -25.54 -39.44 22.19
C ILE A 395 -27.01 -39.81 22.00
N LEU A 396 -27.88 -38.81 21.79
CA LEU A 396 -29.33 -38.98 21.78
C LEU A 396 -29.90 -39.41 20.41
N LEU A 397 -29.40 -38.84 19.31
CA LEU A 397 -30.00 -38.99 17.98
C LEU A 397 -29.29 -40.04 17.13
N LEU A 398 -28.01 -40.31 17.40
CA LEU A 398 -27.27 -41.33 16.68
C LEU A 398 -27.63 -42.71 17.25
N LYS A 399 -28.64 -43.34 16.64
CA LYS A 399 -28.97 -44.74 16.92
C LYS A 399 -27.88 -45.64 16.35
N ASP A 400 -27.36 -46.55 17.19
CA ASP A 400 -26.54 -47.69 16.79
C ASP A 400 -27.43 -48.66 16.03
N GLY A 401 -27.78 -48.32 14.78
CA GLY A 401 -28.44 -49.27 13.90
C GLY A 401 -27.59 -50.53 13.78
N LYS A 402 -28.21 -51.66 13.42
CA LYS A 402 -27.55 -52.93 13.05
C LYS A 402 -26.62 -52.72 11.84
N LEU A 403 -25.55 -51.95 12.01
CA LEU A 403 -24.53 -51.66 11.04
C LEU A 403 -23.66 -52.91 11.01
N GLY A 404 -23.92 -53.75 10.00
CA GLY A 404 -23.27 -55.05 9.81
C GLY A 404 -21.78 -54.96 10.09
N CYS A 405 -21.37 -55.55 11.21
CA CYS A 405 -19.96 -55.65 11.57
C CYS A 405 -19.27 -56.52 10.53
N THR A 406 -18.52 -55.89 9.63
CA THR A 406 -17.50 -56.61 8.86
C THR A 406 -16.42 -57.09 9.83
N SER A 407 -15.95 -58.32 9.64
CA SER A 407 -15.02 -59.02 10.54
C SER A 407 -13.71 -58.26 10.84
N GLN A 408 -13.36 -57.22 10.07
CA GLN A 408 -12.20 -56.36 10.30
C GLN A 408 -12.37 -55.34 11.46
N GLN A 409 -13.57 -55.15 12.02
CA GLN A 409 -13.79 -54.17 13.10
C GLN A 409 -13.60 -54.70 14.53
N LYS A 410 -13.17 -55.97 14.72
CA LYS A 410 -13.01 -56.57 16.06
C LYS A 410 -11.90 -55.95 16.93
N VAL A 411 -10.98 -55.18 16.36
CA VAL A 411 -9.88 -54.52 17.12
C VAL A 411 -10.29 -53.15 17.67
N LEU A 412 -11.28 -52.49 17.08
CA LEU A 412 -11.79 -51.18 17.54
C LEU A 412 -12.85 -51.30 18.65
N HIS A 413 -13.00 -52.49 19.24
CA HIS A 413 -14.18 -52.88 20.02
C HIS A 413 -14.18 -52.40 21.49
N LYS A 414 -13.13 -51.69 21.92
CA LYS A 414 -13.00 -51.19 23.30
C LYS A 414 -13.48 -49.75 23.48
N ILE A 415 -13.55 -48.96 22.41
CA ILE A 415 -13.98 -47.55 22.46
C ILE A 415 -15.34 -47.44 21.78
N ASP A 416 -16.30 -46.80 22.46
CA ASP A 416 -17.64 -46.53 21.92
C ASP A 416 -17.53 -45.78 20.57
N ARG A 417 -18.23 -46.27 19.53
CA ARG A 417 -18.26 -45.65 18.20
C ARG A 417 -18.71 -44.20 18.24
N LYS A 418 -19.59 -43.83 19.17
CA LYS A 418 -20.03 -42.45 19.38
C LYS A 418 -18.89 -41.55 19.85
N VAL A 419 -18.07 -42.06 20.78
CA VAL A 419 -16.87 -41.36 21.26
C VAL A 419 -15.86 -41.20 20.13
N LEU A 420 -15.62 -42.26 19.36
CA LEU A 420 -14.76 -42.19 18.17
C LEU A 420 -15.28 -41.17 17.14
N PHE A 421 -16.59 -41.13 16.90
CA PHE A 421 -17.20 -40.17 15.99
C PHE A 421 -16.97 -38.72 16.43
N ILE A 422 -17.09 -38.44 17.74
CA ILE A 422 -16.79 -37.12 18.31
C ILE A 422 -15.30 -36.76 18.15
N ILE A 423 -14.40 -37.69 18.47
CA ILE A 423 -12.94 -37.46 18.32
C ILE A 423 -12.59 -37.16 16.86
N PHE A 424 -13.02 -38.03 15.94
CA PHE A 424 -12.77 -37.83 14.51
C PHE A 424 -13.42 -36.54 13.98
N PHE A 425 -14.57 -36.14 14.51
CA PHE A 425 -15.22 -34.88 14.14
C PHE A 425 -14.35 -33.69 14.49
N THR A 426 -13.92 -33.59 15.76
CA THR A 426 -13.07 -32.49 16.22
C THR A 426 -11.76 -32.45 15.44
N THR A 427 -11.12 -33.60 15.22
CA THR A 427 -9.89 -33.69 14.41
C THR A 427 -10.12 -33.25 12.96
N ALA A 428 -11.17 -33.76 12.30
CA ALA A 428 -11.47 -33.42 10.91
C ALA A 428 -11.82 -31.93 10.75
N PHE A 429 -12.58 -31.37 11.69
CA PHE A 429 -12.91 -29.94 11.69
C PHE A 429 -11.65 -29.08 11.82
N MET A 430 -10.80 -29.36 12.81
CA MET A 430 -9.57 -28.60 13.03
C MET A 430 -8.62 -28.70 11.83
N LEU A 431 -8.50 -29.88 11.23
CA LEU A 431 -7.68 -30.10 10.04
C LEU A 431 -8.20 -29.28 8.85
N GLN A 432 -9.51 -29.28 8.58
CA GLN A 432 -10.12 -28.48 7.51
C GLN A 432 -9.86 -26.97 7.72
N VAL A 433 -10.05 -26.49 8.95
CA VAL A 433 -9.82 -25.10 9.33
C VAL A 433 -8.37 -24.69 9.10
N ILE A 434 -7.40 -25.51 9.51
CA ILE A 434 -5.96 -25.24 9.33
C ILE A 434 -5.57 -25.27 7.85
N ILE A 435 -6.01 -26.29 7.11
CA ILE A 435 -5.70 -26.44 5.67
C ILE A 435 -6.28 -25.25 4.90
N PHE A 436 -7.56 -24.93 5.11
CA PHE A 436 -8.21 -23.84 4.39
C PHE A 436 -7.63 -22.47 4.77
N GLN A 437 -7.25 -22.27 6.03
CA GLN A 437 -6.48 -21.08 6.43
C GLN A 437 -5.16 -20.97 5.67
N GLY A 438 -4.42 -22.08 5.53
CA GLY A 438 -3.17 -22.13 4.77
C GLY A 438 -3.37 -21.81 3.30
N ILE A 439 -4.35 -22.45 2.65
CA ILE A 439 -4.70 -22.20 1.24
C ILE A 439 -5.08 -20.73 1.04
N LEU A 440 -5.92 -20.18 1.90
CA LEU A 440 -6.37 -18.79 1.76
C LEU A 440 -5.21 -17.80 1.94
N LYS A 441 -4.28 -18.06 2.87
CA LYS A 441 -3.08 -17.22 3.03
C LYS A 441 -2.21 -17.23 1.78
N VAL A 442 -1.95 -18.41 1.20
CA VAL A 442 -1.17 -18.53 -0.03
C VAL A 442 -1.88 -17.84 -1.20
N ALA A 443 -3.17 -18.12 -1.39
CA ALA A 443 -3.95 -17.57 -2.51
C ALA A 443 -4.07 -16.03 -2.48
N LEU A 444 -4.06 -15.43 -1.28
CA LEU A 444 -4.17 -13.98 -1.08
C LEU A 444 -2.81 -13.31 -0.81
N GLY A 445 -1.70 -14.05 -0.87
CA GLY A 445 -0.36 -13.52 -0.58
C GLY A 445 -0.26 -12.87 0.81
N LEU A 446 -0.88 -13.50 1.83
CA LEU A 446 -0.99 -13.01 3.22
C LEU A 446 0.09 -13.55 4.13
#